data_AF-A0A0E0MTW2-F1
#
_entry.id   AF-A0A0E0MTW2-F1
#
_cell.length_a   1.000
_cell.length_b   1.000
_cell.length_c   1.000
_cell.angle_alpha   90.00
_cell.angle_beta   90.00
_cell.angle_gamma   90.00
#
_symmetry.space_group_name_H-M   'P 1'
#
loop_
_entity.id
_entity.type
_entity.pdbx_description
1 polymer ?
#
loop_
_entity_poly.entity_id
_entity_poly.type
_entity_poly.pdbx_seq_one_letter_code
_entity_poly.pdbx_strand_id
1 'polypeptide(L)'
;MRTAAVLLMALALTLAAAGTGTGAELETAAIRRRQSRFLASAKNSPPLSYYDCKRKPPSVCLEPGSPGATCCKGACVDTGSSFAHCGSCNHVCKYGETCCGGHCVDLLSDRKNCGDCFVRCPSKKCSFGLCDYAG
;
A
#
# COMPACT_ATOMS: atom_id res chain seq x y z
N MET A 1 -61.25 -11.88 5.07
CA MET A 1 -60.89 -13.04 5.92
C MET A 1 -62.06 -14.03 5.94
N ARG A 2 -62.20 -14.95 4.95
CA ARG A 2 -62.31 -16.40 5.22
C ARG A 2 -62.39 -17.30 3.97
N THR A 3 -62.35 -16.76 2.76
CA THR A 3 -62.48 -17.56 1.52
C THR A 3 -61.19 -17.67 0.70
N ALA A 4 -60.11 -17.05 1.19
CA ALA A 4 -58.77 -17.03 0.57
C ALA A 4 -57.96 -18.34 0.70
N ALA A 5 -58.56 -19.46 1.13
CA ALA A 5 -57.80 -20.68 1.48
C ALA A 5 -58.19 -21.95 0.69
N VAL A 6 -59.27 -21.96 -0.10
CA VAL A 6 -59.80 -23.22 -0.66
C VAL A 6 -59.52 -23.40 -2.16
N LEU A 7 -59.18 -22.34 -2.91
CA LEU A 7 -58.94 -22.44 -4.36
C LEU A 7 -57.45 -22.64 -4.73
N LEU A 8 -56.55 -22.75 -3.75
CA LEU A 8 -55.10 -22.94 -3.97
C LEU A 8 -54.68 -24.40 -4.30
N MET A 9 -55.63 -25.35 -4.42
CA MET A 9 -55.27 -26.78 -4.49
C MET A 9 -55.64 -27.50 -5.81
N ALA A 10 -56.07 -26.80 -6.86
CA ALA A 10 -56.66 -27.45 -8.04
C ALA A 10 -55.97 -27.22 -9.41
N LEU A 11 -54.76 -26.65 -9.48
CA LEU A 11 -53.93 -26.70 -10.70
C LEU A 11 -52.69 -27.56 -10.50
N ALA A 12 -52.93 -28.86 -10.42
CA ALA A 12 -51.99 -29.84 -10.94
C ALA A 12 -52.12 -29.90 -12.47
N LEU A 13 -51.04 -30.36 -13.14
CA LEU A 13 -50.97 -30.91 -14.51
C LEU A 13 -50.51 -29.95 -15.63
N THR A 14 -49.21 -29.98 -15.94
CA THR A 14 -48.62 -30.34 -17.26
C THR A 14 -47.08 -30.30 -17.12
N LEU A 15 -46.42 -31.47 -16.96
CA LEU A 15 -45.63 -32.20 -17.98
C LEU A 15 -44.50 -31.35 -18.61
N ALA A 16 -43.24 -31.76 -18.75
CA ALA A 16 -42.51 -32.99 -18.50
C ALA A 16 -41.02 -32.69 -18.79
N ALA A 17 -40.08 -33.32 -18.09
CA ALA A 17 -38.81 -33.80 -18.68
C ALA A 17 -38.02 -34.58 -17.63
N ALA A 18 -37.83 -35.87 -17.94
CA ALA A 18 -36.92 -36.76 -17.24
C ALA A 18 -35.47 -36.26 -17.34
N GLY A 19 -34.69 -36.51 -16.29
CA GLY A 19 -33.26 -36.24 -16.28
C GLY A 19 -32.60 -36.90 -15.08
N THR A 20 -32.27 -38.18 -15.22
CA THR A 20 -31.33 -38.88 -14.35
C THR A 20 -29.99 -38.18 -14.35
N GLY A 21 -29.52 -37.80 -13.17
CA GLY A 21 -28.19 -37.28 -12.99
C GLY A 21 -27.86 -37.21 -11.51
N THR A 22 -27.53 -38.35 -10.90
CA THR A 22 -26.66 -38.35 -9.72
C THR A 22 -25.28 -37.90 -10.20
N GLY A 23 -25.15 -36.60 -10.45
CA GLY A 23 -23.87 -35.93 -10.44
C GLY A 23 -23.44 -35.93 -8.99
N ALA A 24 -22.50 -36.80 -8.64
CA ALA A 24 -21.61 -36.53 -7.54
C ALA A 24 -20.90 -35.22 -7.90
N GLU A 25 -21.42 -34.08 -7.43
CA GLU A 25 -20.60 -32.90 -7.29
C GLU A 25 -19.53 -33.27 -6.29
N LEU A 26 -18.37 -33.60 -6.83
CA LEU A 26 -17.10 -33.50 -6.14
C LEU A 26 -17.04 -32.05 -5.64
N GLU A 27 -17.58 -31.81 -4.44
CA GLU A 27 -17.28 -30.64 -3.63
C GLU A 27 -15.77 -30.67 -3.42
N THR A 28 -15.05 -30.13 -4.40
CA THR A 28 -13.69 -29.69 -4.22
C THR A 28 -13.84 -28.52 -3.29
N ALA A 29 -13.81 -28.84 -1.99
CA ALA A 29 -13.77 -27.89 -0.91
C ALA A 29 -12.67 -26.90 -1.27
N ALA A 30 -13.06 -25.77 -1.86
CA ALA A 30 -12.16 -24.69 -2.16
C ALA A 30 -11.66 -24.26 -0.79
N ILE A 31 -10.42 -24.67 -0.47
CA ILE A 31 -9.70 -24.19 0.70
C ILE A 31 -9.68 -22.68 0.52
N ARG A 32 -10.64 -21.97 1.15
CA ARG A 32 -10.61 -20.53 1.32
C ARG A 32 -9.32 -20.30 2.09
N ARG A 33 -8.24 -20.01 1.37
CA ARG A 33 -7.01 -19.51 1.98
C ARG A 33 -7.47 -18.28 2.74
N ARG A 34 -7.58 -18.38 4.08
CA ARG A 34 -7.67 -17.23 4.97
C ARG A 34 -6.36 -16.49 4.80
N GLN A 35 -6.25 -15.75 3.71
CA GLN A 35 -5.14 -14.85 3.53
C GLN A 35 -5.33 -13.80 4.61
N SER A 36 -4.37 -13.78 5.52
CA SER A 36 -4.23 -12.70 6.47
C SER A 36 -4.36 -11.39 5.73
N ARG A 37 -5.14 -10.44 6.28
CA ARG A 37 -5.27 -9.08 5.72
C ARG A 37 -3.91 -8.42 5.47
N PHE A 38 -2.89 -8.81 6.23
CA PHE A 38 -1.51 -8.37 6.07
C PHE A 38 -0.87 -8.78 4.72
N LEU A 39 -1.36 -9.85 4.08
CA LEU A 39 -0.86 -10.34 2.78
C LEU A 39 -1.83 -10.04 1.61
N ALA A 40 -2.98 -9.42 1.88
CA ALA A 40 -3.97 -9.08 0.84
C ALA A 40 -3.56 -7.84 0.03
N SER A 41 -2.82 -6.91 0.64
CA SER A 41 -2.39 -5.66 -0.01
C SER A 41 -1.30 -5.88 -1.07
N ALA A 42 -0.35 -6.78 -0.83
CA ALA A 42 0.76 -7.04 -1.74
C ALA A 42 0.36 -7.72 -3.06
N LYS A 43 -0.77 -8.43 -3.10
CA LYS A 43 -1.21 -9.16 -4.31
C LYS A 43 -2.05 -8.34 -5.28
N ASN A 44 -2.66 -7.26 -4.78
CA ASN A 44 -3.53 -6.38 -5.58
C ASN A 44 -2.83 -5.09 -5.99
N SER A 45 -1.58 -4.88 -5.55
CA SER A 45 -0.80 -3.72 -5.94
C SER A 45 -0.26 -3.93 -7.36
N PRO A 46 -0.34 -2.90 -8.25
CA PRO A 46 0.31 -2.97 -9.55
C PRO A 46 1.81 -3.27 -9.40
N PRO A 47 2.44 -3.97 -10.36
CA PRO A 47 3.89 -4.14 -10.36
C PRO A 47 4.58 -2.77 -10.48
N LEU A 48 5.83 -2.64 -10.01
CA LEU A 48 6.58 -1.37 -10.10
C LEU A 48 6.71 -0.83 -11.53
N SER A 49 6.72 -1.71 -12.54
CA SER A 49 6.71 -1.33 -13.96
C SER A 49 5.46 -0.55 -14.38
N TYR A 50 4.36 -0.66 -13.63
CA TYR A 50 3.16 0.15 -13.85
C TYR A 50 3.44 1.64 -13.66
N TYR A 51 4.38 2.00 -12.78
CA TYR A 51 4.78 3.37 -12.48
C TYR A 51 5.98 3.84 -13.33
N ASP A 52 6.25 3.22 -14.48
CA ASP A 52 7.28 3.69 -15.43
C ASP A 52 6.90 5.04 -16.03
N CYS A 53 7.47 6.10 -15.45
CA CYS A 53 7.24 7.49 -15.85
C CYS A 53 8.13 7.94 -17.02
N LYS A 54 8.93 7.03 -17.62
CA LYS A 54 9.60 7.29 -18.90
C LYS A 54 8.64 7.10 -20.06
N ARG A 55 7.71 6.15 -19.93
CA ARG A 55 6.74 5.78 -20.97
C ARG A 55 5.34 6.35 -20.72
N LYS A 56 4.99 6.60 -19.46
CA LYS A 56 3.73 7.20 -19.03
C LYS A 56 3.93 8.67 -18.63
N PRO A 57 2.87 9.49 -18.64
CA PRO A 57 2.98 10.87 -18.15
C PRO A 57 3.46 10.91 -16.69
N PRO A 58 4.19 11.97 -16.27
CA PRO A 58 4.71 12.09 -14.91
C PRO A 58 3.65 12.01 -13.79
N SER A 59 2.38 12.26 -14.12
CA SER A 59 1.25 12.09 -13.20
C SER A 59 1.12 10.67 -12.64
N VAL A 60 1.64 9.65 -13.32
CA VAL A 60 1.67 8.27 -12.79
C VAL A 60 2.39 8.18 -11.44
N CYS A 61 3.32 9.10 -11.16
CA CYS A 61 4.02 9.17 -9.87
C CYS A 61 3.16 9.76 -8.75
N LEU A 62 2.04 10.41 -9.05
CA LEU A 62 1.12 10.94 -8.05
C LEU A 62 0.03 9.94 -7.66
N GLU A 63 -0.07 8.82 -8.39
CA GLU A 63 -1.05 7.78 -8.14
C GLU A 63 -0.78 7.05 -6.81
N PRO A 64 -1.82 6.61 -6.09
CA PRO A 64 -1.67 5.81 -4.88
C PRO A 64 -0.80 4.56 -5.13
N GLY A 65 0.12 4.29 -4.21
CA GLY A 65 1.03 3.15 -4.28
C GLY A 65 2.26 3.36 -5.16
N SER A 66 2.41 4.53 -5.81
CA SER A 66 3.68 4.88 -6.45
C SER A 66 4.80 4.96 -5.38
N PRO A 67 6.06 4.68 -5.72
CA PRO A 67 7.19 4.85 -4.79
C PRO A 67 7.53 6.31 -4.46
N GLY A 68 6.85 7.29 -5.07
CA GLY A 68 7.01 8.70 -4.77
C GLY A 68 6.62 9.60 -5.93
N ALA A 69 6.52 10.91 -5.67
CA ALA A 69 5.91 11.87 -6.58
C ALA A 69 6.80 12.31 -7.75
N THR A 70 8.11 12.06 -7.71
CA THR A 70 9.08 12.63 -8.66
C THR A 70 9.55 11.60 -9.66
N CYS A 71 9.45 11.89 -10.95
CA CYS A 71 10.00 11.04 -11.99
C CYS A 71 11.51 11.25 -12.17
N CYS A 72 12.33 10.28 -11.74
CA CYS A 72 13.78 10.28 -11.92
C CYS A 72 14.21 9.13 -12.83
N LYS A 73 14.74 9.45 -14.02
CA LYS A 73 15.24 8.48 -15.01
C LYS A 73 14.24 7.35 -15.36
N GLY A 74 12.94 7.64 -15.28
CA GLY A 74 11.87 6.68 -15.59
C GLY A 74 11.29 5.92 -14.40
N ALA A 75 11.83 6.12 -13.19
CA ALA A 75 11.26 5.61 -11.96
C ALA A 75 10.66 6.75 -11.14
N CYS A 76 9.48 6.52 -10.59
CA CYS A 76 8.91 7.38 -9.56
C CYS A 76 9.69 7.18 -8.25
N VAL A 77 10.16 8.26 -7.64
CA VAL A 77 10.94 8.24 -6.40
C VAL A 77 10.44 9.31 -5.44
N ASP A 78 10.53 9.04 -4.15
CA ASP A 78 10.27 10.02 -3.11
C ASP A 78 11.55 10.81 -2.79
N THR A 79 11.63 12.03 -3.30
CA THR A 79 12.77 12.92 -3.01
C THR A 79 12.77 13.44 -1.58
N GLY A 80 11.69 13.26 -0.82
CA GLY A 80 11.59 13.67 0.58
C GLY A 80 12.33 12.74 1.54
N SER A 81 12.52 11.47 1.16
CA SER A 81 13.04 10.42 2.04
C SER A 81 14.12 9.54 1.38
N SER A 82 14.25 9.57 0.05
CA SER A 82 15.24 8.75 -0.65
C SER A 82 16.65 9.25 -0.43
N PHE A 83 17.50 8.41 0.16
CA PHE A 83 18.93 8.65 0.32
C PHE A 83 19.64 8.98 -1.01
N ALA A 84 19.22 8.36 -2.12
CA ALA A 84 19.84 8.53 -3.44
C ALA A 84 19.26 9.70 -4.27
N HIS A 85 18.15 10.28 -3.82
CA HIS A 85 17.41 11.30 -4.55
C HIS A 85 16.92 12.44 -3.62
N CYS A 86 17.69 12.77 -2.58
CA CYS A 86 17.24 13.66 -1.53
C CYS A 86 17.07 15.10 -2.04
N GLY A 87 15.85 15.62 -2.02
CA GLY A 87 15.49 16.94 -2.52
C GLY A 87 15.48 17.07 -4.06
N SER A 88 16.22 16.23 -4.79
CA SER A 88 16.23 16.21 -6.26
C SER A 88 16.80 14.89 -6.83
N CYS A 89 16.54 14.64 -8.12
CA CYS A 89 17.01 13.42 -8.77
C CYS A 89 18.54 13.27 -8.77
N ASN A 90 19.03 12.10 -8.32
CA ASN A 90 20.46 11.77 -8.22
C ASN A 90 21.25 12.64 -7.23
N HIS A 91 20.57 13.26 -6.27
CA HIS A 91 21.23 13.92 -5.15
C HIS A 91 21.37 12.93 -3.99
N VAL A 92 22.54 12.30 -3.93
CA VAL A 92 22.86 11.29 -2.92
C VAL A 92 23.37 11.98 -1.66
N CYS A 93 22.82 11.63 -0.50
CA CYS A 93 23.35 12.11 0.79
C CYS A 93 24.73 11.52 1.08
N LYS A 94 25.53 12.20 1.91
CA LYS A 94 26.83 11.66 2.30
C LYS A 94 26.66 10.44 3.19
N TYR A 95 27.72 9.64 3.30
CA TYR A 95 27.73 8.53 4.25
C TYR A 95 27.46 9.02 5.67
N GLY A 96 26.53 8.37 6.37
CA GLY A 96 26.09 8.75 7.71
C GLY A 96 24.95 9.76 7.75
N GLU A 97 24.61 10.40 6.63
CA GLU A 97 23.45 11.29 6.54
C GLU A 97 22.18 10.53 6.16
N THR A 98 21.04 11.06 6.58
CA THR A 98 19.69 10.59 6.24
C THR A 98 18.93 11.68 5.50
N CYS A 99 18.07 11.29 4.56
CA CYS A 99 17.21 12.25 3.88
C CYS A 99 15.96 12.55 4.72
N CYS A 100 15.87 13.76 5.25
CA CYS A 100 14.73 14.24 6.02
C CYS A 100 14.05 15.42 5.30
N GLY A 101 12.88 15.16 4.72
CA GLY A 101 12.10 16.19 4.02
C GLY A 101 12.82 16.80 2.83
N GLY A 102 13.67 16.01 2.15
CA GLY A 102 14.45 16.47 1.01
C GLY A 102 15.77 17.15 1.36
N HIS A 103 16.19 17.09 2.63
CA HIS A 103 17.49 17.56 3.08
C HIS A 103 18.31 16.42 3.67
N CYS A 104 19.57 16.32 3.25
CA CYS A 104 20.53 15.42 3.89
C CYS A 104 20.94 15.99 5.24
N VAL A 105 20.72 15.23 6.29
CA VAL A 105 20.98 15.64 7.68
C VAL A 105 21.70 14.53 8.42
N ASP A 106 22.59 14.90 9.34
CA ASP A 106 23.23 13.98 10.26
C ASP A 106 22.37 13.83 11.52
N LEU A 107 21.73 12.66 11.68
CA LEU A 107 20.85 12.39 12.83
C LEU A 107 21.62 12.35 14.15
N LEU A 108 22.95 12.23 14.14
CA LEU A 108 23.77 12.11 15.35
C LEU A 108 24.09 13.46 15.99
N SER A 109 24.01 14.55 15.21
CA SER A 109 24.44 15.89 15.63
C SER A 109 23.47 17.00 15.26
N ASP A 110 22.56 16.78 14.29
CA ASP A 110 21.56 17.78 13.91
C ASP A 110 20.49 17.90 15.01
N ARG A 111 20.53 19.02 15.73
CA ARG A 111 19.54 19.40 16.73
C ARG A 111 18.09 19.28 16.26
N LYS A 112 17.81 19.56 14.98
CA LYS A 112 16.45 19.59 14.43
C LYS A 112 15.96 18.21 13.94
N ASN A 113 16.86 17.23 13.89
CA ASN A 113 16.61 15.88 13.39
C ASN A 113 17.34 14.84 14.28
N CYS A 114 17.36 15.05 15.60
CA CYS A 114 18.22 14.27 16.49
C CYS A 114 17.65 12.87 16.70
N GLY A 115 18.38 11.85 16.27
CA GLY A 115 17.97 10.44 16.34
C GLY A 115 16.93 10.02 15.29
N ASP A 116 16.07 10.95 14.86
CA ASP A 116 15.10 10.73 13.79
C ASP A 116 14.73 12.06 13.08
N CYS A 117 14.20 11.97 11.87
CA CYS A 117 13.77 13.13 11.10
C CYS A 117 12.77 13.97 11.89
N PHE A 118 13.00 15.28 11.89
CA PHE A 118 12.15 16.30 12.51
C PHE A 118 12.07 16.25 14.05
N VAL A 119 12.88 15.42 14.72
CA VAL A 119 13.01 15.42 16.18
C VAL A 119 13.89 16.60 16.63
N ARG A 120 13.27 17.59 17.26
CA ARG A 120 13.95 18.80 17.76
C ARG A 120 14.31 18.68 19.23
N CYS A 121 15.59 18.89 19.56
CA CYS A 121 16.03 18.96 20.95
C CYS A 121 15.70 20.31 21.61
N PRO A 122 15.11 20.31 22.82
CA PRO A 122 14.86 21.53 23.60
C PRO A 122 16.15 22.26 24.02
N SER A 123 17.14 21.52 24.51
CA SER A 123 18.40 21.99 25.13
C SER A 123 19.47 22.52 24.16
N LYS A 124 19.13 22.63 22.88
CA LYS A 124 20.04 22.91 21.77
C LYS A 124 21.21 21.95 21.52
N LYS A 125 21.35 20.86 22.26
CA LYS A 125 22.39 19.86 22.03
C LYS A 125 21.79 18.53 21.54
N CYS A 126 22.38 18.01 20.47
CA CYS A 126 22.20 16.64 19.99
C CYS A 126 23.57 15.97 20.02
N SER A 127 23.68 14.80 20.61
CA SER A 127 24.94 14.06 20.67
C SER A 127 24.65 12.58 20.57
N PHE A 128 25.29 11.93 19.59
CA PHE A 128 25.08 10.51 19.28
C PHE A 128 23.61 10.14 19.04
N GLY A 129 22.83 11.08 18.49
CA GLY A 129 21.41 10.89 18.20
C GLY A 129 20.49 11.01 19.43
N LEU A 130 21.02 11.53 20.54
CA LEU A 130 20.27 11.77 21.77
C LEU A 130 20.27 13.26 22.09
N CYS A 131 19.10 13.77 22.44
CA CYS A 131 19.01 15.12 22.99
C CYS A 131 19.62 15.13 24.39
N ASP A 132 20.48 16.10 24.66
CA ASP A 132 20.92 16.34 26.02
C ASP A 132 19.73 16.85 26.83
N TYR A 133 19.49 16.28 27.99
CA TYR A 133 18.43 16.75 28.90
C TYR A 133 19.02 17.45 30.13
N ALA A 134 20.34 17.39 30.32
CA ALA A 134 21.06 18.10 31.37
C ALA A 134 21.66 19.38 30.78
N GLY A 135 20.82 20.42 30.68
CA GLY A 135 21.23 21.77 30.30
C GLY A 135 21.90 22.50 31.44
#